data_AF-A0A1G8WHC4-F1
#
_entry.id   AF-A0A1G8WHC4-F1
#
_cell.length_a   1.000
_cell.length_b   1.000
_cell.length_c   1.000
_cell.angle_alpha   90.00
_cell.angle_beta   90.00
_cell.angle_gamma   90.00
#
_symmetry.space_group_name_H-M   'P 1'
#
loop_
_entity.id
_entity.type
_entity.pdbx_description
1 polymer ?
#
loop_
_entity_poly.entity_id
_entity_poly.type
_entity_poly.pdbx_seq_one_letter_code
_entity_poly.pdbx_strand_id
1 'polypeptide(L)' 'MEITSLEQNAAFMFLNLTYAVVSLFVSVISLVIIDKFVFRSIDFIAEIKKGNLAVAVFQSTILLFVGFVVSSAMS' A
#
# COMPACT_ATOMS: atom_id res chain seq x y z
N MET A 1 -4.72 35.22 10.42
CA MET A 1 -5.58 34.23 9.74
C MET A 1 -5.00 34.10 8.35
N GLU A 2 -4.24 33.03 8.11
CA GLU A 2 -3.51 32.84 6.86
C GLU A 2 -4.53 32.75 5.72
N ILE A 3 -4.49 33.73 4.83
CA ILE A 3 -5.18 33.64 3.56
C ILE A 3 -4.29 32.77 2.68
N THR A 4 -4.40 31.45 2.83
CA THR A 4 -3.81 30.56 1.83
C THR A 4 -4.55 30.81 0.53
N SER A 5 -3.83 31.25 -0.50
CA SER A 5 -4.46 31.53 -1.80
C SER A 5 -5.01 30.22 -2.39
N LEU A 6 -6.01 30.32 -3.27
CA LEU A 6 -6.54 29.14 -3.99
C LEU A 6 -5.43 28.37 -4.70
N GLU A 7 -4.42 29.07 -5.21
CA GLU A 7 -3.24 28.49 -5.84
C GLU A 7 -2.40 27.66 -4.87
N GLN A 8 -2.21 28.13 -3.62
CA GLN A 8 -1.49 27.39 -2.59
C GLN A 8 -2.24 26.12 -2.18
N ASN A 9 -3.56 26.19 -1.99
CA ASN A 9 -4.36 25.01 -1.69
C ASN A 9 -4.34 23.99 -2.84
N ALA A 10 -4.45 24.45 -4.10
CA ALA A 10 -4.33 23.60 -5.27
C ALA A 10 -2.95 22.92 -5.37
N ALA A 11 -1.87 23.66 -5.09
CA ALA A 11 -0.51 23.13 -5.06
C ALA A 11 -0.34 22.06 -3.96
N PHE A 12 -0.87 22.28 -2.76
CA PHE A 12 -0.84 21.28 -1.68
C PHE A 12 -1.62 20.02 -2.02
N MET A 13 -2.82 20.16 -2.60
CA MET A 13 -3.60 19.01 -3.06
C MET A 13 -2.85 18.20 -4.13
N PHE A 14 -2.18 18.87 -5.06
CA PHE A 14 -1.39 18.22 -6.11
C PHE A 14 -0.18 17.47 -5.55
N LEU A 15 0.52 18.08 -4.58
CA LEU A 15 1.62 17.43 -3.87
C LEU A 15 1.14 16.20 -3.09
N ASN A 16 0.07 16.31 -2.31
CA ASN A 16 -0.49 15.18 -1.57
C ASN A 16 -0.93 14.05 -2.49
N LEU A 17 -1.55 14.37 -3.63
CA LEU A 17 -1.90 13.36 -4.63
C LEU A 17 -0.66 12.67 -5.22
N THR A 18 0.39 13.45 -5.49
CA THR A 18 1.66 12.89 -6.00
C THR A 18 2.30 11.96 -4.97
N TYR A 19 2.36 12.37 -3.70
CA TYR A 19 2.84 11.53 -2.60
C TYR A 19 2.01 10.25 -2.45
N ALA A 20 0.69 10.33 -2.54
CA ALA A 20 -0.19 9.17 -2.47
C ALA A 20 0.10 8.17 -3.60
N VAL A 21 0.26 8.66 -4.84
CA VAL A 21 0.59 7.82 -6.00
C VAL A 21 1.97 7.18 -5.83
N VAL A 22 2.99 7.93 -5.44
CA VAL A 22 4.34 7.38 -5.21
C VAL A 22 4.34 6.35 -4.10
N SER A 23 3.67 6.64 -2.97
CA SER A 23 3.53 5.73 -1.84
C SER A 23 2.84 4.41 -2.25
N LEU A 24 1.80 4.49 -3.09
CA LEU A 24 1.14 3.31 -3.64
C LEU A 24 2.11 2.46 -4.47
N PHE A 25 2.88 3.08 -5.38
CA PHE A 25 3.88 2.35 -6.18
C PHE A 25 4.93 1.67 -5.30
N VAL A 26 5.49 2.38 -4.33
CA VAL A 26 6.48 1.83 -3.39
C VAL A 26 5.89 0.67 -2.59
N SER A 27 4.65 0.79 -2.13
CA SER A 27 3.95 -0.25 -1.37
C SER A 27 3.75 -1.52 -2.20
N VAL A 28 3.26 -1.37 -3.44
CA VAL A 28 3.07 -2.50 -4.36
C VAL A 28 4.38 -3.18 -4.72
N ILE A 29 5.44 -2.40 -5.01
CA ILE A 29 6.77 -2.94 -5.30
C ILE A 29 7.32 -3.71 -4.10
N SER A 30 7.18 -3.16 -2.90
CA SER A 30 7.61 -3.81 -1.66
C SER A 30 6.88 -5.13 -1.45
N LEU A 31 5.58 -5.16 -1.73
CA LEU A 31 4.74 -6.36 -1.72
C LEU A 31 5.27 -7.43 -2.68
N VAL A 32 5.51 -7.06 -3.93
CA VAL A 32 6.05 -7.97 -4.95
C VAL A 32 7.43 -8.50 -4.58
N ILE A 33 8.27 -7.65 -3.97
CA ILE A 33 9.58 -8.07 -3.46
C ILE A 33 9.42 -9.07 -2.32
N ILE A 34 8.53 -8.81 -1.37
CA ILE A 34 8.26 -9.73 -0.25
C ILE A 34 7.78 -11.08 -0.77
N ASP A 35 6.76 -11.10 -1.63
CA ASP A 35 6.22 -12.34 -2.20
C ASP A 35 7.30 -13.12 -2.98
N LYS A 36 8.09 -12.42 -3.80
CA LYS A 36 9.03 -13.08 -4.73
C LYS A 36 10.41 -13.38 -4.12
N PHE A 37 10.82 -12.67 -3.08
CA PHE A 37 12.16 -12.79 -2.49
C PHE A 37 12.12 -13.47 -1.11
N VAL A 38 11.12 -13.15 -0.29
CA VAL A 38 10.95 -13.74 1.05
C VAL A 38 10.20 -15.08 0.96
N PHE A 39 9.15 -15.15 0.13
CA PHE A 39 8.26 -16.32 0.05
C PHE A 39 8.42 -17.15 -1.24
N ARG A 40 9.66 -17.34 -1.71
CA ARG A 40 9.96 -18.07 -2.95
C ARG A 40 9.35 -19.47 -3.08
N SER A 41 9.08 -20.14 -1.96
CA SER A 41 8.59 -21.52 -1.92
C SER A 41 7.11 -21.66 -1.64
N ILE A 42 6.36 -20.57 -1.41
CA ILE A 42 4.95 -20.62 -1.04
C ILE A 42 4.10 -19.98 -2.15
N ASP A 43 3.25 -20.80 -2.77
CA ASP A 43 2.18 -20.28 -3.63
C ASP A 43 0.97 -19.93 -2.77
N PHE A 44 0.84 -18.64 -2.43
CA PHE A 44 -0.24 -18.12 -1.60
C PHE A 44 -1.63 -18.47 -2.15
N ILE A 45 -1.83 -18.38 -3.46
CA ILE A 45 -3.14 -18.67 -4.06
C ILE A 45 -3.47 -20.16 -3.99
N ALA A 46 -2.48 -21.02 -4.26
CA ALA A 46 -2.67 -22.46 -4.13
C ALA A 46 -2.93 -22.88 -2.68
N GLU A 47 -2.21 -22.32 -1.71
CA GLU A 47 -2.39 -22.62 -0.29
C GLU A 47 -3.72 -22.11 0.26
N ILE A 48 -4.16 -20.92 -0.14
CA ILE A 48 -5.50 -20.42 0.21
C ILE A 48 -6.59 -21.34 -0.36
N LYS A 49 -6.45 -21.81 -1.61
CA LYS A 49 -7.40 -22.77 -2.21
C LYS A 49 -7.43 -24.13 -1.51
N LYS A 50 -6.31 -24.56 -0.92
CA LYS A 50 -6.24 -25.77 -0.09
C LYS A 50 -6.86 -25.60 1.30
N GLY A 51 -7.30 -24.39 1.66
CA GLY A 51 -7.89 -24.10 2.97
C GLY A 51 -6.87 -23.74 4.05
N ASN A 52 -5.64 -23.36 3.67
CA ASN A 52 -4.63 -22.95 4.62
C ASN A 52 -4.94 -21.57 5.22
N LEU A 53 -5.60 -21.56 6.38
CA LEU A 53 -6.05 -20.35 7.06
C LEU A 53 -4.88 -19.42 7.44
N ALA A 54 -3.72 -19.97 7.81
CA ALA A 54 -2.56 -19.16 8.22
C ALA A 54 -2.07 -18.28 7.07
N VAL A 55 -2.02 -18.83 5.86
CA VAL A 55 -1.64 -18.12 4.63
C VAL A 55 -2.67 -17.06 4.27
N ALA A 56 -3.97 -17.36 4.40
CA ALA A 56 -5.04 -16.40 4.13
C ALA A 56 -5.00 -15.19 5.07
N VAL A 57 -4.81 -15.43 6.38
CA VAL A 57 -4.67 -14.36 7.37
C VAL A 57 -3.45 -13.51 7.07
N PHE A 58 -2.31 -14.14 6.80
CA PHE A 58 -1.08 -13.42 6.48
C PHE A 58 -1.23 -12.52 5.26
N GLN A 59 -1.79 -13.03 4.16
CA GLN A 59 -2.03 -12.25 2.95
C GLN A 59 -2.98 -11.06 3.21
N SER A 60 -4.01 -11.28 4.02
CA SER A 60 -4.97 -10.24 4.40
C SER A 60 -4.31 -9.13 5.22
N THR A 61 -3.41 -9.49 6.14
CA THR A 61 -2.63 -8.52 6.92
C THR A 61 -1.73 -7.67 6.04
N ILE A 62 -1.07 -8.25 5.04
CA ILE A 62 -0.23 -7.47 4.12
C ILE A 62 -1.08 -6.46 3.32
N LEU A 63 -2.24 -6.89 2.81
CA LEU A 63 -3.16 -5.99 2.11
C LEU A 63 -3.64 -4.82 3.00
N LEU A 64 -3.94 -5.10 4.27
CA LEU A 64 -4.26 -4.06 5.25
C LEU A 64 -3.11 -3.10 5.48
N PHE A 65 -1.86 -3.60 5.60
CA PHE A 65 -0.68 -2.76 5.75
C PHE A 65 -0.48 -1.81 4.57
N VAL A 66 -0.71 -2.27 3.34
CA VAL A 66 -0.67 -1.41 2.16
C VAL A 66 -1.73 -0.31 2.25
N GLY A 67 -2.96 -0.67 2.63
CA GLY A 67 -4.02 0.32 2.88
C GLY A 67 -3.62 1.37 3.92
N PHE A 68 -2.99 0.96 5.01
CA PHE A 68 -2.47 1.88 6.04
C PHE A 68 -1.39 2.81 5.49
N VAL A 69 -0.40 2.30 4.76
CA VAL A 69 0.68 3.12 4.19
C VAL A 69 0.13 4.17 3.22
N VAL A 70 -0.84 3.80 2.39
CA VAL A 70 -1.51 4.73 1.47
C VAL A 70 -2.30 5.77 2.26
N SER A 71 -3.05 5.36 3.29
CA SER A 71 -3.81 6.27 4.15
C SER A 71 -2.90 7.27 4.87
N SER A 72 -1.77 6.80 5.42
CA SER A 72 -0.79 7.64 6.11
C SER A 72 -0.10 8.63 5.18
N ALA A 73 0.01 8.34 3.88
CA ALA A 73 0.56 9.28 2.91
C ALA A 73 -0.39 10.43 2.54
N MET A 74 -1.69 10.27 2.82
CA MET A 74 -2.73 11.25 2.53
C MET A 74 -3.20 12.06 3.75
N SER A 75 -2.76 11.65 4.95
CA SER A 75 -3.12 12.26 6.24
C SER A 75 -2.11 13.35 6.61
#